data_AF-A0A836SUK7-F1
#
_entry.id   AF-A0A836SUK7-F1
#
_cell.length_a   1.000
_cell.length_b   1.000
_cell.length_c   1.000
_cell.angle_alpha   90.00
_cell.angle_beta   90.00
_cell.angle_gamma   90.00
#
_symmetry.space_group_name_H-M   'P 1'
#
loop_
_entity.id
_entity.type
_entity.pdbx_description
1 polymer ?
#
loop_
_entity_poly.entity_id
_entity_poly.type
_entity_poly.pdbx_seq_one_letter_code
_entity_poly.pdbx_strand_id
1 'polypeptide(L)' 'MKVLRAIVAAVVLPAVSVYAVSELYYRGEFNSWGTTAMALSGGVWRVTIQAPSDDSQSEFKLAASDWSYEWTS' A
#
# COMPACT_ATOMS: atom_id res chain seq x y z
N MET A 1 12.32 -48.87 -30.86
CA MET A 1 11.39 -48.34 -29.83
C MET A 1 11.98 -47.04 -29.28
N LYS A 2 11.24 -45.95 -29.27
CA LYS A 2 11.71 -44.61 -28.87
C LYS A 2 10.97 -44.23 -27.58
N VAL A 3 11.70 -44.15 -26.47
CA VAL A 3 11.10 -43.81 -25.16
C VAL A 3 10.88 -42.29 -25.09
N LEU A 4 9.63 -41.86 -24.99
CA LEU A 4 9.29 -40.47 -24.70
C LEU A 4 9.45 -40.23 -23.20
N ARG A 5 10.19 -39.18 -22.83
CA ARG A 5 10.26 -38.67 -21.46
C ARG A 5 9.31 -37.48 -21.36
N ALA A 6 8.30 -37.58 -20.50
CA ALA A 6 7.46 -36.45 -20.16
C ALA A 6 8.25 -35.47 -19.28
N ILE A 7 8.40 -34.23 -19.72
CA ILE A 7 8.89 -33.14 -18.87
C ILE A 7 7.66 -32.51 -18.23
N VAL A 8 7.48 -32.74 -16.93
CA VAL A 8 6.49 -32.01 -16.14
C VAL A 8 7.09 -30.65 -15.82
N ALA A 9 6.59 -29.58 -16.45
CA ALA A 9 6.91 -28.22 -16.08
C ALA A 9 5.95 -27.77 -14.97
N ALA A 10 6.42 -27.76 -13.73
CA ALA A 10 5.69 -27.10 -12.65
C ALA A 10 5.94 -25.59 -12.75
N VAL A 11 4.93 -24.83 -13.16
CA VAL A 11 4.94 -23.38 -13.01
C VAL A 11 4.67 -23.10 -11.54
N VAL A 12 5.72 -22.82 -10.77
CA VAL A 12 5.59 -22.23 -9.44
C VAL A 12 5.30 -20.75 -9.66
N LEU A 13 4.03 -20.36 -9.58
CA LEU A 13 3.70 -18.95 -9.43
C LEU A 13 4.28 -18.54 -8.05
N PRO A 14 5.22 -17.58 -7.98
CA PRO A 14 5.58 -17.03 -6.68
C PRO A 14 4.29 -16.53 -6.05
N ALA A 15 4.06 -16.91 -4.79
CA ALA A 15 2.89 -16.47 -4.05
C ALA A 15 2.81 -14.94 -4.14
N VAL A 16 1.86 -14.43 -4.93
CA VAL A 16 1.53 -13.01 -4.93
C VAL A 16 0.91 -12.77 -3.57
N SER A 17 1.72 -12.26 -2.63
CA SER A 17 1.20 -11.76 -1.37
C SER A 17 0.46 -10.46 -1.66
N VAL A 18 -0.82 -10.56 -1.99
CA VAL A 18 -1.72 -9.42 -1.93
C VAL A 18 -1.93 -9.17 -0.44
N TYR A 19 -1.15 -8.25 0.14
CA TYR A 19 -1.49 -7.74 1.47
C TYR A 19 -2.87 -7.09 1.36
N ALA A 20 -3.88 -7.75 1.90
CA ALA A 20 -5.19 -7.15 2.08
C ALA A 20 -5.02 -6.04 3.13
N VAL A 21 -4.91 -4.80 2.66
CA VAL A 21 -4.84 -3.61 3.51
C VAL A 21 -6.24 -3.43 4.13
N SER A 22 -6.40 -3.76 5.41
CA SER A 22 -7.66 -3.59 6.13
C SER A 22 -7.85 -2.16 6.64
N GLU A 23 -6.75 -1.47 6.91
CA GLU A 23 -6.71 -0.11 7.44
C GLU A 23 -5.60 0.67 6.73
N LEU A 24 -5.80 1.96 6.47
CA LEU A 24 -4.78 2.81 5.87
C LEU A 24 -4.87 4.19 6.48
N TYR A 25 -3.72 4.81 6.74
CA TYR A 25 -3.65 6.12 7.37
C TYR A 25 -2.85 7.10 6.52
N TYR A 26 -3.33 8.34 6.44
CA TYR A 26 -2.46 9.47 6.14
C TYR A 26 -1.61 9.78 7.38
N ARG A 27 -0.32 9.98 7.15
CA ARG A 27 0.65 10.42 8.16
C ARG A 27 1.60 11.42 7.52
N GLY A 28 1.72 12.61 8.08
CA GLY A 28 2.57 13.66 7.51
C GLY A 28 2.64 14.88 8.41
N GLU A 29 3.28 15.94 7.93
CA GLU A 29 3.49 17.15 8.72
C GLU A 29 2.18 17.78 9.24
N PHE A 30 1.11 17.75 8.43
CA PHE A 30 -0.19 18.34 8.78
C PHE A 30 -0.97 17.60 9.87
N ASN A 31 -0.53 16.40 10.25
CA ASN A 31 -1.06 15.71 11.42
C ASN A 31 0.03 15.32 12.42
N SER A 32 1.18 16.00 12.38
CA SER A 32 2.34 15.71 13.23
C SER A 32 2.80 14.25 13.17
N TRP A 33 2.73 13.66 11.98
CA TRP A 33 3.02 12.24 11.71
C TRP A 33 2.13 11.25 12.49
N GLY A 34 1.00 11.72 13.01
CA GLY A 34 -0.03 10.91 13.64
C GLY A 34 -0.79 10.05 12.64
N THR A 35 -1.85 9.39 13.10
CA THR A 35 -2.69 8.51 12.27
C THR A 35 -4.02 9.17 11.95
N THR A 36 -4.22 9.57 10.69
CA THR A 36 -5.55 9.99 10.20
C THR A 36 -6.13 8.87 9.34
N ALA A 37 -7.22 8.25 9.81
CA ALA A 37 -7.84 7.12 9.12
C ALA A 37 -8.38 7.50 7.74
N MET A 38 -8.11 6.66 6.74
CA MET A 38 -8.65 6.78 5.40
C MET A 38 -9.89 5.91 5.21
N ALA A 39 -10.80 6.33 4.34
CA ALA A 39 -11.98 5.56 3.96
C ALA A 39 -11.77 4.90 2.59
N LEU A 40 -12.04 3.59 2.51
CA LEU A 40 -12.04 2.85 1.25
C LEU A 40 -13.41 2.98 0.57
N SER A 41 -13.46 3.56 -0.63
CA SER A 41 -14.69 3.66 -1.42
C SER A 41 -14.41 3.43 -2.89
N GLY A 42 -15.13 2.50 -3.53
CA GLY A 42 -14.92 2.16 -4.93
C GLY A 42 -13.49 1.71 -5.26
N GLY A 43 -12.83 1.00 -4.33
CA GLY A 43 -11.45 0.53 -4.50
C GLY A 43 -10.37 1.59 -4.31
N VAL A 44 -10.73 2.81 -3.89
CA VAL A 44 -9.78 3.91 -3.67
C VAL A 44 -9.87 4.41 -2.24
N TRP A 45 -8.71 4.46 -1.57
CA TRP A 45 -8.56 5.06 -0.25
C TRP A 45 -8.60 6.58 -0.34
N ARG A 46 -9.37 7.22 0.53
CA ARG A 46 -9.56 8.68 0.55
C ARG A 46 -9.52 9.25 1.95
N VAL A 47 -9.02 10.47 2.06
CA VAL A 47 -9.04 11.30 3.28
C VAL A 47 -8.95 12.76 2.86
N THR A 48 -9.47 13.65 3.70
CA THR A 48 -9.33 15.10 3.53
C THR A 48 -8.40 15.61 4.62
N ILE A 49 -7.31 16.26 4.22
CA ILE A 49 -6.33 16.89 5.11
C ILE A 49 -6.39 18.40 4.88
N GLN A 50 -6.38 19.18 5.97
CA GLN A 50 -6.29 20.63 5.90
C GLN A 50 -4.81 21.02 5.82
N ALA A 51 -4.44 21.67 4.72
CA ALA A 51 -3.11 22.21 4.49
C ALA A 51 -3.16 23.76 4.50
N PRO A 52 -2.13 24.44 5.02
CA PRO A 52 -1.96 25.88 4.82
C PRO A 52 -1.89 26.24 3.33
N SER A 53 -2.39 27.41 2.97
CA SER A 53 -2.44 27.87 1.57
C SER A 53 -1.07 28.17 0.95
N ASP A 54 -0.05 28.33 1.79
CA ASP A 54 1.33 28.66 1.45
C ASP A 54 2.29 27.45 1.59
N ASP A 55 1.75 26.25 1.81
CA ASP A 55 2.60 25.05 1.83
C ASP A 55 3.22 24.77 0.45
N SER A 56 4.50 24.40 0.46
CA SER A 56 5.26 24.06 -0.73
C SER A 56 6.10 22.79 -0.60
N GLN A 57 6.26 22.24 0.61
CA GLN A 57 7.24 21.19 0.88
C GLN A 57 6.81 20.16 1.96
N SER A 58 5.56 20.17 2.41
CA SER A 58 5.15 19.24 3.47
C SER A 58 5.24 17.78 3.04
N GLU A 59 5.92 16.97 3.85
CA GLU A 59 6.05 15.54 3.62
C GLU A 59 4.82 14.75 4.14
N PHE A 60 4.53 13.63 3.47
CA PHE A 60 3.55 12.65 3.94
C PHE A 60 3.83 11.24 3.42
N LYS A 61 3.23 10.26 4.08
CA LYS A 61 3.13 8.86 3.64
C LYS A 61 1.70 8.35 3.82
N LEU A 62 1.38 7.28 3.09
CA LEU A 62 0.25 6.40 3.40
C LEU A 62 0.83 5.17 4.09
N ALA A 63 0.41 4.87 5.31
CA ALA A 63 1.06 3.82 6.09
C ALA A 63 0.12 3.13 7.08
N ALA A 64 0.55 1.98 7.59
CA ALA A 64 -0.01 1.36 8.77
C ALA A 64 0.18 2.25 10.01
N SER A 65 -0.60 2.02 11.05
CA SER A 65 -0.45 2.70 12.35
C SER A 65 0.92 2.41 12.99
N ASP A 66 1.46 1.22 12.76
CA ASP A 66 2.74 0.73 13.28
C ASP A 66 3.91 0.82 12.27
N TRP A 67 3.69 1.42 11.09
CA TRP A 67 4.66 1.50 9.99
C TRP A 67 5.08 0.16 9.36
N SER A 68 4.37 -0.95 9.63
CA SER A 68 4.67 -2.26 9.03
C SER A 68 4.60 -2.30 7.50
N TYR A 69 3.83 -1.37 6.92
CA TYR A 69 3.83 -1.06 5.50
C TYR A 69 3.66 0.45 5.29
N GLU A 70 4.28 0.96 4.23
CA GLU A 70 4.21 2.35 3.84
C GLU A 70 4.33 2.51 2.33
N TRP A 71 3.70 3.56 1.81
CA TRP A 71 3.76 3.97 0.42
C TRP A 71 4.00 5.46 0.33
N THR A 72 4.93 5.83 -0.53
CA THR A 72 5.04 7.18 -1.11
C THR A 72 5.21 6.99 -2.61
N SER A 73 4.70 7.92 -3.41
CA SER A 73 5.19 8.09 -4.78
C SER A 73 6.45 8.94 -4.76
#